data_AF-A0AAP2DYJ4-F1
#
_entry.id   AF-A0AAP2DYJ4-F1
#
_cell.length_a   1.000
_cell.length_b   1.000
_cell.length_c   1.000
_cell.angle_alpha   90.00
_cell.angle_beta   90.00
_cell.angle_gamma   90.00
#
_symmetry.space_group_name_H-M   'P 1'
#
loop_
_entity.id
_entity.type
_entity.pdbx_description
1 polymer ?
#
loop_
_entity_poly.entity_id
_entity_poly.type
_entity_poly.pdbx_seq_one_letter_code
_entity_poly.pdbx_strand_id
1 'polypeptide(L)'
;MNKFGIIHIVLFFLLMLSYLFSSGQGDQVVTIKGETLTGTLKPLAFGPDKKIQVTSADKKKTTVPLLQVKYYTFKGDTYRPVKGPQGYTFMKVVKDGYVTLYAFQQENQTSYDGRFLVKKDGESTEIPNLSFKKIMTRFLDDCEEVSAKVENGMLSKKDLDVIIDEYNQCIEQRTQAREKAVATRVEAVKKISSWDVLEEKVKTYETFEGKESTLEMITEIKNKIARGEKVPNFLTSGLKSSITQPDLQEALNNAIKDLE
;
A
#
# COMPACT_ATOMS: atom_id res chain seq x y z
N MET A 1 -49.75 1.42 -22.04
CA MET A 1 -48.36 0.91 -21.89
C MET A 1 -48.17 0.44 -20.46
N ASN A 2 -47.83 -0.83 -20.26
CA ASN A 2 -47.65 -1.41 -18.93
C ASN A 2 -46.48 -0.71 -18.24
N LYS A 3 -46.68 -0.26 -16.98
CA LYS A 3 -45.65 0.43 -16.17
C LYS A 3 -44.32 -0.34 -16.14
N PHE A 4 -44.38 -1.66 -16.27
CA PHE A 4 -43.23 -2.55 -16.41
C PHE A 4 -42.34 -2.24 -17.64
N GLY A 5 -42.93 -1.97 -18.81
CA GLY A 5 -42.16 -1.69 -20.03
C GLY A 5 -41.41 -0.36 -19.98
N ILE A 6 -41.99 0.65 -19.34
CA ILE A 6 -41.37 1.97 -19.18
C ILE A 6 -40.13 1.88 -18.27
N ILE A 7 -40.19 1.08 -17.21
CA ILE A 7 -39.05 0.87 -16.28
C ILE A 7 -37.87 0.21 -17.00
N HIS A 8 -38.12 -0.80 -17.84
CA HIS A 8 -37.05 -1.50 -18.57
C HIS A 8 -36.39 -0.60 -19.62
N ILE A 9 -37.19 0.25 -20.29
CA ILE A 9 -36.66 1.23 -21.26
C ILE A 9 -35.77 2.26 -20.54
N VAL A 10 -36.22 2.81 -19.40
CA VAL A 10 -35.43 3.77 -18.62
C VAL A 10 -34.13 3.13 -18.11
N LEU A 11 -34.20 1.89 -17.59
CA LEU A 11 -33.01 1.17 -17.11
C LEU A 11 -32.00 0.91 -18.24
N PHE A 12 -32.49 0.52 -19.43
CA PHE A 12 -31.64 0.32 -20.60
C PHE A 12 -30.92 1.61 -21.00
N PHE A 13 -31.62 2.74 -21.05
CA PHE A 13 -31.00 4.04 -21.33
C PHE A 13 -29.98 4.46 -20.27
N LEU A 14 -30.24 4.15 -18.99
CA LEU A 14 -29.34 4.49 -17.88
C LEU A 14 -28.04 3.66 -17.94
N LEU A 15 -28.16 2.36 -18.30
CA LEU A 15 -27.00 1.49 -18.56
C LEU A 15 -26.21 1.95 -19.80
N MET A 16 -26.90 2.34 -20.87
CA MET A 16 -26.27 2.88 -22.08
C MET A 16 -25.52 4.19 -21.80
N LEU A 17 -26.10 5.10 -21.01
CA LEU A 17 -25.44 6.34 -20.57
C LEU A 17 -24.19 6.03 -19.75
N SER A 18 -24.27 5.11 -18.79
CA SER A 18 -23.13 4.73 -17.95
C SER A 18 -21.98 4.15 -18.78
N TYR A 19 -22.28 3.38 -19.83
CA TYR A 19 -21.28 2.85 -20.76
C TYR A 19 -20.56 3.96 -21.55
N LEU A 20 -21.28 5.02 -21.93
CA LEU A 20 -20.68 6.18 -22.63
C LEU A 20 -19.75 7.00 -21.72
N PHE A 21 -20.00 7.05 -20.41
CA PHE A 21 -19.13 7.74 -19.46
C PHE A 21 -17.91 6.90 -19.03
N SER A 22 -17.99 5.58 -19.07
CA SER A 22 -16.88 4.70 -18.72
C SER A 22 -15.87 4.46 -19.85
N SER A 23 -16.23 4.72 -21.11
CA SER A 23 -15.43 4.37 -22.29
C SER A 23 -14.37 5.40 -22.71
N GLY A 24 -14.06 6.39 -21.86
CA GLY A 24 -13.02 7.37 -22.19
C GLY A 24 -12.50 8.15 -21.00
N GLN A 25 -11.63 7.55 -20.19
CA GLN A 25 -10.57 8.37 -19.59
C GLN A 25 -9.74 8.90 -20.77
N GLY A 26 -10.03 10.14 -21.18
CA GLY A 26 -9.37 10.76 -22.32
C GLY A 26 -7.86 10.80 -22.14
N ASP A 27 -7.17 10.97 -23.27
CA ASP A 27 -5.73 11.16 -23.29
C ASP A 27 -5.32 12.29 -22.31
N GLN A 28 -4.48 11.96 -21.35
CA GLN A 28 -4.07 12.87 -20.27
C GLN A 28 -2.62 12.66 -19.84
N VAL A 29 -1.99 13.72 -19.35
CA VAL A 29 -0.67 13.68 -18.71
C VAL A 29 -0.80 14.22 -17.30
N VAL A 30 -0.34 13.46 -16.32
CA VAL A 30 -0.23 13.93 -14.94
C VAL A 30 1.24 14.25 -14.66
N THR A 31 1.51 15.45 -14.17
CA THR A 31 2.87 15.89 -13.83
C THR A 31 3.27 15.44 -12.43
N ILE A 32 4.57 15.49 -12.12
CA ILE A 32 5.08 15.23 -10.76
C ILE A 32 4.53 16.22 -9.72
N LYS A 33 4.05 17.39 -10.15
CA LYS A 33 3.39 18.39 -9.30
C LYS A 33 1.91 18.09 -9.05
N GLY A 34 1.37 17.03 -9.64
CA GLY A 34 -0.05 16.67 -9.54
C GLY A 34 -0.97 17.40 -10.50
N GLU A 35 -0.43 18.23 -11.40
CA GLU A 35 -1.23 18.89 -12.44
C GLU A 35 -1.65 17.87 -13.49
N THR A 36 -2.90 17.94 -13.94
CA THR A 36 -3.41 17.09 -15.01
C THR A 36 -3.64 17.93 -16.26
N LEU A 37 -2.97 17.57 -17.34
CA LEU A 37 -3.10 18.20 -18.65
C LEU A 37 -3.90 17.29 -19.57
N THR A 38 -5.00 17.78 -20.12
CA THR A 38 -5.86 17.06 -21.06
C THR A 38 -5.82 17.71 -22.44
N GLY A 39 -6.03 16.91 -23.48
CA GLY A 39 -6.04 17.38 -24.86
C GLY A 39 -5.46 16.36 -25.83
N THR A 40 -5.11 16.79 -27.03
CA THR A 40 -4.44 15.91 -27.99
C THR A 40 -3.00 15.67 -27.56
N LEU A 41 -2.69 14.43 -27.19
CA LEU A 41 -1.35 14.02 -26.83
C LEU A 41 -0.52 13.60 -28.04
N LYS A 42 0.73 14.03 -28.05
CA LYS A 42 1.77 13.54 -28.95
C LYS A 42 2.99 13.12 -28.13
N PRO A 43 3.08 11.84 -27.74
CA PRO A 43 4.27 11.30 -27.10
C PRO A 43 5.46 11.35 -28.06
N LEU A 44 6.57 11.91 -27.59
CA LEU A 44 7.86 11.91 -28.28
C LEU A 44 8.78 11.00 -27.46
N ALA A 45 8.70 9.70 -27.74
CA ALA A 45 9.42 8.65 -27.01
C ALA A 45 10.79 8.28 -27.61
N PHE A 46 11.15 8.87 -28.76
CA PHE A 46 12.39 8.62 -29.48
C PHE A 46 13.43 9.71 -29.25
N GLY A 47 14.71 9.33 -29.33
CA GLY A 47 15.85 10.22 -29.12
C GLY A 47 16.18 10.45 -27.64
N PRO A 48 17.18 11.31 -27.36
CA PRO A 48 17.63 11.59 -26.00
C PRO A 48 16.59 12.38 -25.18
N ASP A 49 15.83 13.26 -25.85
CA ASP A 49 14.88 14.17 -25.20
C ASP A 49 13.44 13.65 -25.23
N LYS A 50 13.17 12.63 -24.42
CA LYS A 50 11.82 12.08 -24.27
C LYS A 50 10.90 13.08 -23.58
N LYS A 51 9.74 13.33 -24.19
CA LYS A 51 8.76 14.33 -23.72
C LYS A 51 7.37 14.06 -24.25
N ILE A 52 6.36 14.65 -23.63
CA ILE A 52 4.97 14.61 -24.11
C ILE A 52 4.54 16.01 -24.52
N GLN A 53 4.00 16.15 -25.73
CA GLN A 53 3.33 17.38 -26.14
C GLN A 53 1.83 17.24 -25.93
N VAL A 54 1.24 18.24 -25.27
CA VAL A 54 -0.21 18.35 -25.06
C VAL A 54 -0.69 19.57 -25.85
N THR A 55 -1.69 19.37 -26.70
CA THR A 55 -2.42 20.48 -27.35
C THR A 55 -3.78 20.59 -26.69
N SER A 56 -3.98 21.65 -25.91
CA SER A 56 -5.25 21.92 -25.21
C SER A 56 -6.33 22.45 -26.17
N ALA A 57 -7.57 22.55 -25.69
CA ALA A 57 -8.72 22.97 -26.49
C ALA A 57 -8.58 24.39 -27.08
N ASP A 58 -7.84 25.27 -26.39
CA ASP A 58 -7.46 26.62 -26.83
C ASP A 58 -6.32 26.61 -27.88
N LYS A 59 -5.91 25.43 -28.37
CA LYS A 59 -4.79 25.19 -29.30
C LYS A 59 -3.42 25.57 -28.75
N LYS A 60 -3.30 25.85 -27.45
CA LYS A 60 -2.01 26.07 -26.81
C LYS A 60 -1.25 24.74 -26.72
N LYS A 61 0.04 24.78 -27.09
CA LYS A 61 0.93 23.62 -27.02
C LYS A 61 1.80 23.70 -25.78
N THR A 62 1.72 22.69 -24.94
CA THR A 62 2.55 22.53 -23.75
C THR A 62 3.44 21.31 -23.93
N THR A 63 4.73 21.44 -23.67
CA THR A 63 5.67 20.31 -23.71
C THR A 63 6.09 19.96 -22.30
N VAL A 64 5.89 18.70 -21.90
CA VAL A 64 6.26 18.19 -20.58
C VAL A 64 7.44 17.22 -20.74
N PRO A 65 8.62 17.55 -20.21
CA PRO A 65 9.79 16.65 -20.20
C PRO A 65 9.52 15.36 -19.43
N LEU A 66 10.18 14.25 -19.78
CA LEU A 66 9.99 12.94 -19.15
C LEU A 66 10.05 12.98 -17.62
N LEU A 67 11.05 13.64 -17.04
CA LEU A 67 11.24 13.69 -15.58
C LEU A 67 10.18 14.55 -14.86
N GLN A 68 9.37 15.33 -15.59
CA GLN A 68 8.26 16.09 -15.04
C GLN A 68 6.91 15.36 -15.19
N VAL A 69 6.88 14.23 -15.91
CA VAL A 69 5.70 13.38 -16.05
C VAL A 69 5.66 12.42 -14.87
N LYS A 70 4.52 12.27 -14.22
CA LYS A 70 4.25 11.20 -13.25
C LYS A 70 3.74 9.96 -13.98
N TYR A 71 2.75 10.14 -14.84
CA TYR A 71 2.26 9.14 -15.81
C TYR A 71 1.48 9.85 -16.91
N TYR A 72 1.21 9.15 -18.01
CA TYR A 72 0.25 9.60 -19.00
C TYR A 72 -0.59 8.43 -19.51
N THR A 73 -1.82 8.72 -19.90
CA THR A 73 -2.72 7.77 -20.56
C THR A 73 -2.84 8.20 -22.01
N PHE A 74 -2.58 7.29 -22.94
CA PHE A 74 -2.66 7.53 -24.37
C PHE A 74 -3.28 6.34 -25.06
N LYS A 75 -4.39 6.56 -25.78
CA LYS A 75 -5.14 5.50 -26.48
C LYS A 75 -5.54 4.33 -25.57
N GLY A 76 -5.93 4.63 -24.34
CA GLY A 76 -6.33 3.65 -23.33
C GLY A 76 -5.18 2.96 -22.59
N ASP A 77 -3.93 3.16 -23.02
CA ASP A 77 -2.76 2.60 -22.35
C ASP A 77 -2.14 3.61 -21.39
N THR A 78 -1.68 3.13 -20.23
CA THR A 78 -0.97 3.95 -19.25
C THR A 78 0.53 3.78 -19.40
N TYR A 79 1.27 4.88 -19.31
CA TYR A 79 2.72 4.89 -19.42
C TYR A 79 3.33 5.67 -18.25
N ARG A 80 4.47 5.18 -17.75
CA ARG A 80 5.21 5.83 -16.65
C ARG A 80 6.68 6.02 -17.03
N PRO A 81 7.35 7.06 -16.53
CA PRO A 81 8.80 7.14 -16.61
C PRO A 81 9.42 6.07 -15.72
N VAL A 82 10.30 5.26 -16.29
CA VAL A 82 11.01 4.19 -15.59
C VAL A 82 12.50 4.30 -15.92
N LYS A 83 13.35 4.10 -14.92
CA LYS A 83 14.80 3.99 -15.11
C LYS A 83 15.12 2.59 -15.64
N GLY A 84 15.23 2.45 -16.94
CA GLY A 84 15.68 1.23 -17.59
C GLY A 84 17.22 1.12 -17.64
N PRO A 85 17.75 0.05 -18.27
CA PRO A 85 19.19 -0.16 -18.40
C PRO A 85 19.92 0.96 -19.16
N GLN A 86 19.28 1.55 -20.16
CA GLN A 86 19.81 2.63 -20.99
C GLN A 86 19.45 4.04 -20.47
N GLY A 87 18.89 4.14 -19.26
CA GLY A 87 18.43 5.40 -18.67
C GLY A 87 16.90 5.51 -18.63
N TYR A 88 16.42 6.74 -18.46
CA TYR A 88 14.99 6.98 -18.28
C TYR A 88 14.22 6.87 -19.60
N THR A 89 13.11 6.14 -19.57
CA THR A 89 12.20 6.00 -20.71
C THR A 89 10.75 5.91 -20.25
N PHE A 90 9.81 6.21 -21.15
CA PHE A 90 8.42 5.84 -20.93
C PHE A 90 8.24 4.36 -21.21
N MET A 91 7.67 3.64 -20.26
CA MET A 91 7.26 2.26 -20.42
C MET A 91 5.75 2.12 -20.24
N LYS A 92 5.12 1.26 -21.04
CA LYS A 92 3.70 0.94 -20.93
C LYS A 92 3.49 0.08 -19.69
N VAL A 93 2.54 0.45 -18.84
CA VAL A 93 2.10 -0.37 -17.71
C VAL A 93 1.25 -1.51 -18.28
N VAL A 94 1.69 -2.74 -18.07
CA VAL A 94 0.94 -3.95 -18.43
C VAL A 94 0.12 -4.42 -17.23
N LYS A 95 0.74 -4.43 -16.04
CA LYS A 95 0.12 -4.87 -14.79
C LYS A 95 0.69 -4.10 -13.61
N ASP A 96 -0.16 -3.45 -12.83
CA ASP A 96 0.24 -2.62 -11.68
C ASP A 96 0.13 -3.40 -10.37
N GLY A 97 0.97 -3.10 -9.38
CA GLY A 97 1.03 -3.85 -8.11
C GLY A 97 2.23 -3.48 -7.24
N TYR A 98 2.54 -4.33 -6.24
CA TYR A 98 3.80 -4.25 -5.48
C TYR A 98 5.01 -4.47 -6.37
N VAL A 99 4.89 -5.38 -7.33
CA VAL A 99 5.68 -5.41 -8.55
C VAL A 99 4.81 -4.95 -9.72
N THR A 100 5.33 -4.00 -10.50
CA THR A 100 4.70 -3.54 -11.73
C THR A 100 5.39 -4.17 -12.92
N LEU A 101 4.61 -4.78 -13.82
CA LEU A 101 5.07 -5.22 -15.12
C LEU A 101 4.90 -4.11 -16.14
N TYR A 102 6.02 -3.78 -16.75
CA TYR A 102 6.12 -2.84 -17.83
C TYR A 102 6.45 -3.53 -19.15
N ALA A 103 5.94 -2.96 -20.22
CA ALA A 103 6.38 -3.22 -21.56
C ALA A 103 7.16 -2.02 -22.11
N PHE A 104 8.26 -2.27 -22.81
CA PHE A 104 9.09 -1.22 -23.39
C PHE A 104 9.50 -1.56 -24.82
N GLN A 105 9.83 -0.53 -25.60
CA GLN A 105 10.36 -0.67 -26.94
C GLN A 105 11.84 -1.04 -26.87
N GLN A 106 12.20 -2.17 -27.47
CA GLN A 106 13.60 -2.52 -27.63
C GLN A 106 14.27 -1.61 -28.66
N GLU A 107 15.59 -1.55 -28.64
CA GLU A 107 16.35 -0.77 -29.60
C GLU A 107 16.01 -1.20 -31.03
N ASN A 108 15.76 -0.21 -31.90
CA ASN A 108 15.35 -0.41 -33.30
C ASN A 108 13.98 -1.10 -33.50
N GLN A 109 13.16 -1.23 -32.45
CA GLN A 109 11.80 -1.75 -32.55
C GLN A 109 10.75 -0.70 -32.21
N THR A 110 9.62 -0.76 -32.90
CA THR A 110 8.45 0.10 -32.63
C THR A 110 7.43 -0.58 -31.71
N SER A 111 7.50 -1.90 -31.57
CA SER A 111 6.65 -2.71 -30.72
C SER A 111 7.12 -2.68 -29.26
N TYR A 112 6.16 -2.86 -28.34
CA TYR A 112 6.39 -2.91 -26.90
C TYR A 112 6.53 -4.37 -26.45
N ASP A 113 7.54 -5.06 -26.97
CA ASP A 113 7.76 -6.49 -26.70
C ASP A 113 8.72 -6.76 -25.54
N GLY A 114 9.59 -5.79 -25.23
CA GLY A 114 10.43 -5.84 -24.03
C GLY A 114 9.57 -5.93 -22.77
N ARG A 115 10.05 -6.67 -21.76
CA ARG A 115 9.38 -6.82 -20.47
C ARG A 115 10.31 -6.43 -19.33
N PHE A 116 9.79 -5.62 -18.42
CA PHE A 116 10.57 -5.04 -17.33
C PHE A 116 9.76 -5.06 -16.05
N LEU A 117 10.35 -5.48 -14.94
CA LEU A 117 9.70 -5.52 -13.63
C LEU A 117 10.30 -4.43 -12.75
N VAL A 118 9.44 -3.78 -11.97
CA VAL A 118 9.86 -2.79 -10.96
C VAL A 118 9.06 -3.01 -9.69
N LYS A 119 9.76 -3.23 -8.58
CA LYS A 119 9.17 -3.28 -7.23
C LYS A 119 8.90 -1.86 -6.70
N LYS A 120 8.04 -1.74 -5.68
CA LYS A 120 7.75 -0.47 -5.01
C LYS A 120 8.96 0.17 -4.32
N ASP A 121 9.97 -0.61 -3.96
CA ASP A 121 11.23 -0.13 -3.38
C ASP A 121 12.22 0.41 -4.43
N GLY A 122 11.91 0.26 -5.72
CA GLY A 122 12.74 0.70 -6.84
C GLY A 122 13.68 -0.37 -7.38
N GLU A 123 13.76 -1.56 -6.78
CA GLU A 123 14.44 -2.69 -7.40
C GLU A 123 13.78 -3.02 -8.74
N SER A 124 14.58 -3.24 -9.77
CA SER A 124 14.06 -3.49 -11.11
C SER A 124 14.94 -4.44 -11.89
N THR A 125 14.32 -5.16 -12.82
CA THR A 125 15.02 -6.09 -13.69
C THR A 125 14.33 -6.20 -15.05
N GLU A 126 15.13 -6.34 -16.10
CA GLU A 126 14.63 -6.77 -17.40
C GLU A 126 14.37 -8.28 -17.35
N ILE A 127 13.33 -8.75 -18.04
CA ILE A 127 13.00 -10.17 -18.09
C ILE A 127 13.76 -10.82 -19.25
N PRO A 128 14.91 -11.46 -19.01
CA PRO A 128 15.73 -11.96 -20.09
C PRO A 128 15.10 -13.21 -20.73
N ASN A 129 15.58 -13.58 -21.90
CA ASN A 129 15.26 -14.88 -22.49
C ASN A 129 16.09 -15.98 -21.84
N LEU A 130 17.40 -15.77 -21.78
CA LEU A 130 18.35 -16.67 -21.12
C LEU A 130 18.46 -16.29 -19.63
N SER A 131 18.69 -17.25 -18.75
CA SER A 131 18.83 -17.00 -17.31
C SER A 131 17.57 -16.47 -16.60
N PHE A 132 16.38 -16.61 -17.20
CA PHE A 132 15.10 -16.23 -16.60
C PHE A 132 14.99 -16.74 -15.16
N LYS A 133 15.17 -18.05 -14.93
CA LYS A 133 15.07 -18.66 -13.60
C LYS A 133 15.98 -17.97 -12.60
N LYS A 134 17.29 -17.93 -12.86
CA LYS A 134 18.29 -17.33 -11.98
C LYS A 134 17.97 -15.87 -11.61
N ILE A 135 17.59 -15.05 -12.60
CA ILE A 135 17.29 -13.64 -12.38
C ILE A 135 15.98 -13.47 -11.61
N MET A 136 14.94 -14.21 -11.97
CA MET A 136 13.63 -14.13 -11.31
C MET A 136 13.66 -14.70 -9.89
N THR A 137 14.33 -15.82 -9.64
CA THR A 137 14.51 -16.39 -8.30
C THR A 137 15.17 -15.38 -7.37
N ARG A 138 16.22 -14.69 -7.85
CA ARG A 138 16.88 -13.62 -7.09
C ARG A 138 15.98 -12.41 -6.91
N PHE A 139 15.29 -11.98 -7.97
CA PHE A 139 14.43 -10.79 -7.92
C PHE A 139 13.18 -11.02 -7.04
N LEU A 140 12.76 -12.25 -6.78
CA LEU A 140 11.60 -12.58 -5.96
C LEU A 140 12.00 -13.18 -4.60
N ASP A 141 13.25 -13.01 -4.16
CA ASP A 141 13.80 -13.63 -2.96
C ASP A 141 13.06 -13.26 -1.67
N ASP A 142 12.40 -12.10 -1.66
CA ASP A 142 11.54 -11.63 -0.58
C ASP A 142 10.19 -12.35 -0.51
N CYS A 143 9.86 -13.21 -1.48
CA CYS A 143 8.77 -14.17 -1.38
C CYS A 143 9.25 -15.59 -1.72
N GLU A 144 9.75 -16.29 -0.69
CA GLU A 144 10.37 -17.63 -0.81
C GLU A 144 9.51 -18.64 -1.58
N GLU A 145 8.18 -18.65 -1.37
CA GLU A 145 7.27 -19.59 -2.04
C GLU A 145 7.26 -19.38 -3.56
N VAL A 146 7.10 -18.13 -4.02
CA VAL A 146 7.05 -17.80 -5.45
C VAL A 146 8.42 -17.99 -6.09
N SER A 147 9.48 -17.58 -5.39
CA SER A 147 10.88 -17.81 -5.81
C SER A 147 11.16 -19.29 -6.02
N ALA A 148 10.73 -20.16 -5.10
CA ALA A 148 10.89 -21.61 -5.22
C ALA A 148 10.14 -22.20 -6.42
N LYS A 149 8.91 -21.75 -6.70
CA LYS A 149 8.12 -22.15 -7.87
C LYS A 149 8.79 -21.78 -9.20
N VAL A 150 9.52 -20.67 -9.24
CA VAL A 150 10.28 -20.28 -10.44
C VAL A 150 11.55 -21.13 -10.58
N GLU A 151 12.28 -21.31 -9.48
CA GLU A 151 13.54 -22.07 -9.47
C GLU A 151 13.32 -23.53 -9.91
N ASN A 152 12.33 -24.20 -9.30
CA ASN A 152 11.98 -25.58 -9.60
C ASN A 152 11.29 -25.74 -10.98
N GLY A 153 10.91 -24.64 -11.64
CA GLY A 153 10.31 -24.64 -12.98
C GLY A 153 8.81 -24.91 -13.02
N MET A 154 8.10 -24.82 -11.90
CA MET A 154 6.63 -24.81 -11.88
C MET A 154 6.07 -23.56 -12.55
N LEU A 155 6.75 -22.42 -12.40
CA LEU A 155 6.43 -21.16 -13.07
C LEU A 155 7.54 -20.78 -14.04
N SER A 156 7.15 -20.40 -15.26
CA SER A 156 8.05 -20.07 -16.35
C SER A 156 7.84 -18.64 -16.86
N LYS A 157 8.64 -18.23 -17.84
CA LYS A 157 8.48 -16.93 -18.51
C LYS A 157 7.10 -16.75 -19.16
N LYS A 158 6.40 -17.83 -19.54
CA LYS A 158 5.05 -17.73 -20.10
C LYS A 158 4.01 -17.38 -19.04
N ASP A 159 4.34 -17.64 -17.77
CA ASP A 159 3.46 -17.50 -16.62
C ASP A 159 3.72 -16.20 -15.87
N LEU A 160 4.28 -15.18 -16.54
CA LEU A 160 4.63 -13.90 -15.92
C LEU A 160 3.47 -13.26 -15.17
N ASP A 161 2.28 -13.27 -15.77
CA ASP A 161 1.10 -12.70 -15.12
C ASP A 161 0.76 -13.42 -13.81
N VAL A 162 0.94 -14.74 -13.76
CA VAL A 162 0.73 -15.59 -12.58
C VAL A 162 1.79 -15.30 -11.53
N ILE A 163 3.06 -15.24 -11.93
CA ILE A 163 4.18 -14.89 -11.04
C ILE A 163 3.93 -13.55 -10.35
N ILE A 164 3.47 -12.54 -11.10
CA ILE A 164 3.18 -11.21 -10.57
C ILE A 164 2.00 -11.24 -9.59
N ASP A 165 0.94 -11.99 -9.89
CA ASP A 165 -0.22 -12.10 -8.99
C ASP A 165 0.17 -12.77 -7.67
N GLU A 166 0.85 -13.91 -7.75
CA GLU A 166 1.28 -14.64 -6.54
C GLU A 166 2.25 -13.80 -5.71
N TYR A 167 3.19 -13.11 -6.35
CA TYR A 167 4.11 -12.21 -5.64
C TYR A 167 3.37 -11.05 -4.97
N ASN A 168 2.48 -10.37 -5.69
CA ASN A 168 1.70 -9.25 -5.12
C ASN A 168 0.83 -9.71 -3.95
N GLN A 169 0.23 -10.90 -4.04
CA GLN A 169 -0.54 -11.49 -2.95
C GLN A 169 0.33 -11.80 -1.73
N CYS A 170 1.52 -12.37 -1.93
CA CYS A 170 2.48 -12.66 -0.87
C CYS A 170 2.88 -11.40 -0.10
N ILE A 171 3.19 -10.31 -0.81
CA ILE A 171 3.56 -9.03 -0.20
C ILE A 171 2.37 -8.37 0.50
N GLU A 172 1.17 -8.41 -0.08
CA GLU A 172 -0.05 -7.89 0.54
C GLU A 172 -0.33 -8.58 1.89
N GLN A 173 -0.28 -9.91 1.94
CA GLN A 173 -0.50 -10.67 3.16
C GLN A 173 0.51 -10.31 4.26
N ARG A 174 1.79 -10.17 3.91
CA ARG A 174 2.83 -9.74 4.85
C ARG A 174 2.60 -8.31 5.33
N THR A 175 2.14 -7.42 4.45
CA THR A 175 1.85 -6.02 4.78
C THR A 175 0.70 -5.94 5.78
N GLN A 176 -0.42 -6.63 5.51
CA GLN A 176 -1.58 -6.68 6.41
C GLN A 176 -1.22 -7.27 7.77
N ALA A 177 -0.43 -8.35 7.82
CA ALA A 177 0.02 -8.94 9.08
C ALA A 177 0.85 -7.96 9.92
N ARG A 178 1.73 -7.19 9.26
CA ARG A 178 2.56 -6.17 9.92
C ARG A 178 1.73 -4.98 10.40
N GLU A 179 0.81 -4.49 9.58
CA GLU A 179 -0.10 -3.41 9.96
C GLU A 179 -0.94 -3.78 11.18
N LYS A 180 -1.48 -5.01 11.21
CA LYS A 180 -2.20 -5.54 12.36
C LYS A 180 -1.30 -5.61 13.60
N ALA A 181 -0.06 -6.08 13.48
CA ALA A 181 0.88 -6.13 14.60
C ALA A 181 1.24 -4.72 15.13
N VAL A 182 1.44 -3.76 14.23
CA VAL A 182 1.72 -2.36 14.60
C VAL A 182 0.49 -1.73 15.27
N ALA A 183 -0.71 -1.94 14.74
CA ALA A 183 -1.95 -1.45 15.34
C ALA A 183 -2.13 -2.01 16.77
N THR A 184 -1.95 -3.32 16.96
CA THR A 184 -1.98 -3.94 18.30
C THR A 184 -0.95 -3.32 19.24
N ARG A 185 0.27 -3.05 18.76
CA ARG A 185 1.31 -2.41 19.58
C ARG A 185 0.98 -0.97 19.94
N VAL A 186 0.46 -0.19 18.99
CA VAL A 186 0.02 1.19 19.25
C VAL A 186 -1.10 1.21 20.29
N GLU A 187 -2.05 0.29 20.19
CA GLU A 187 -3.14 0.19 21.15
C GLU A 187 -2.61 -0.25 22.53
N ALA A 188 -1.66 -1.18 22.59
CA ALA A 188 -1.01 -1.56 23.85
C ALA A 188 -0.24 -0.38 24.49
N VAL A 189 0.45 0.45 23.69
CA VAL A 189 1.16 1.64 24.19
C VAL A 189 0.18 2.69 24.73
N LYS A 190 -0.94 2.94 24.05
CA LYS A 190 -1.99 3.82 24.58
C LYS A 190 -2.51 3.32 25.93
N LYS A 191 -2.83 2.02 26.01
CA LYS A 191 -3.30 1.41 27.26
C LYS A 191 -2.27 1.59 28.37
N ILE A 192 -0.98 1.33 28.12
CA ILE A 192 0.10 1.50 29.12
C ILE A 192 0.23 2.95 29.61
N SER A 193 -0.05 3.97 28.79
CA SER A 193 0.13 5.37 29.19
C SER A 193 -0.71 5.78 30.42
N SER A 194 -1.93 5.28 30.57
CA SER A 194 -2.75 5.53 31.77
C SER A 194 -2.22 4.77 32.99
N TRP A 195 -1.58 3.62 32.78
CA TRP A 195 -0.91 2.86 33.84
C TRP A 195 0.38 3.51 34.32
N ASP A 196 1.13 4.17 33.42
CA ASP A 196 2.31 4.97 33.80
C ASP A 196 1.90 6.16 34.69
N VAL A 197 0.79 6.83 34.35
CA VAL A 197 0.25 7.93 35.17
C VAL A 197 -0.19 7.43 36.55
N LEU A 198 -0.86 6.28 36.62
CA LEU A 198 -1.25 5.68 37.89
C LEU A 198 -0.02 5.28 38.73
N GLU A 199 0.96 4.64 38.12
CA GLU A 199 2.20 4.22 38.79
C GLU A 199 2.95 5.41 39.39
N GLU A 200 3.08 6.50 38.64
CA GLU A 200 3.78 7.71 39.10
C GLU A 200 3.04 8.37 40.27
N LYS A 201 1.69 8.43 40.19
CA LYS A 201 0.88 8.92 41.32
C LYS A 201 1.02 8.03 42.55
N VAL A 202 1.04 6.71 42.40
CA VAL A 202 1.24 5.77 43.53
C VAL A 202 2.65 5.92 44.13
N LYS A 203 3.69 6.09 43.31
CA LYS A 203 5.07 6.32 43.77
C LYS A 203 5.19 7.59 44.60
N THR A 204 4.59 8.68 44.13
CA THR A 204 4.66 10.02 44.74
C THR A 204 3.72 10.22 45.92
N TYR A 205 2.69 9.37 46.09
CA TYR A 205 1.79 9.43 47.24
C TYR A 205 2.53 9.09 48.56
N GLU A 206 2.14 9.76 49.65
CA GLU A 206 2.62 9.44 51.00
C GLU A 206 2.40 7.95 51.31
N THR A 207 3.24 7.36 52.16
CA THR A 207 3.23 5.93 52.45
C THR A 207 1.83 5.46 52.89
N PHE A 208 1.27 4.47 52.18
CA PHE A 208 0.02 3.82 52.55
C PHE A 208 0.20 2.31 52.64
N GLU A 209 -0.67 1.65 53.41
CA GLU A 209 -0.63 0.20 53.60
C GLU A 209 -0.82 -0.53 52.26
N GLY A 210 0.10 -1.45 51.93
CA GLY A 210 0.05 -2.19 50.67
C GLY A 210 0.56 -1.41 49.44
N LYS A 211 1.26 -0.29 49.61
CA LYS A 211 1.87 0.48 48.50
C LYS A 211 2.78 -0.37 47.60
N GLU A 212 3.67 -1.18 48.18
CA GLU A 212 4.55 -2.05 47.37
C GLU A 212 3.75 -3.10 46.60
N SER A 213 2.82 -3.78 47.26
CA SER A 213 1.92 -4.75 46.60
C SER A 213 1.10 -4.11 45.47
N THR A 214 0.69 -2.86 45.64
CA THR A 214 0.00 -2.08 44.60
C THR A 214 0.90 -1.80 43.40
N LEU A 215 2.15 -1.40 43.63
CA LEU A 215 3.14 -1.18 42.56
C LEU A 215 3.49 -2.48 41.83
N GLU A 216 3.59 -3.59 42.55
CA GLU A 216 3.78 -4.92 41.95
C GLU A 216 2.60 -5.30 41.05
N MET A 217 1.36 -5.12 41.51
CA MET A 217 0.17 -5.37 40.71
C MET A 217 0.10 -4.47 39.46
N ILE A 218 0.41 -3.17 39.58
CA ILE A 218 0.50 -2.25 38.43
C ILE A 218 1.55 -2.75 37.43
N THR A 219 2.74 -3.14 37.92
CA THR A 219 3.82 -3.65 37.09
C THR A 219 3.42 -4.94 36.37
N GLU A 220 2.74 -5.86 37.08
CA GLU A 220 2.23 -7.10 36.48
C GLU A 220 1.20 -6.81 35.38
N ILE A 221 0.26 -5.89 35.63
CA ILE A 221 -0.74 -5.47 34.65
C ILE A 221 -0.08 -4.84 33.42
N LYS A 222 0.87 -3.92 33.60
CA LYS A 222 1.65 -3.31 32.50
C LYS A 222 2.37 -4.36 31.67
N ASN A 223 3.00 -5.33 32.32
CA ASN A 223 3.68 -6.44 31.63
C ASN A 223 2.71 -7.31 30.83
N LYS A 224 1.52 -7.59 31.36
CA LYS A 224 0.47 -8.33 30.63
C LYS A 224 -0.04 -7.55 29.42
N ILE A 225 -0.29 -6.25 29.56
CA ILE A 225 -0.69 -5.37 28.43
C ILE A 225 0.42 -5.33 27.37
N ALA A 226 1.69 -5.18 27.79
CA ALA A 226 2.83 -5.15 26.87
C ALA A 226 3.00 -6.45 26.07
N ARG A 227 2.61 -7.59 26.65
CA ARG A 227 2.59 -8.90 25.98
C ARG A 227 1.29 -9.18 25.22
N GLY A 228 0.31 -8.28 25.24
CA GLY A 228 -1.00 -8.50 24.64
C GLY A 228 -1.84 -9.59 25.32
N GLU A 229 -1.54 -9.92 26.58
CA GLU A 229 -2.27 -10.91 27.38
C GLU A 229 -3.53 -10.30 28.00
N LYS A 230 -4.58 -11.11 28.17
CA LYS A 230 -5.76 -10.70 28.93
C LYS A 230 -5.39 -10.51 30.41
N VAL A 231 -5.66 -9.32 30.95
CA VAL A 231 -5.48 -9.03 32.37
C VAL A 231 -6.57 -9.76 33.16
N PRO A 232 -6.22 -10.63 34.13
CA PRO A 232 -7.20 -11.30 34.97
C PRO A 232 -8.00 -10.34 35.84
N ASN A 233 -9.30 -10.58 35.99
CA ASN A 233 -10.20 -9.76 36.80
C ASN A 233 -9.78 -9.67 38.28
N PHE A 234 -9.05 -10.67 38.80
CA PHE A 234 -8.57 -10.62 40.18
C PHE A 234 -7.50 -9.56 40.38
N LEU A 235 -6.64 -9.27 39.38
CA LEU A 235 -5.64 -8.21 39.47
C LEU A 235 -6.32 -6.84 39.52
N THR A 236 -7.31 -6.62 38.65
CA THR A 236 -8.05 -5.35 38.64
C THR A 236 -8.91 -5.16 39.89
N SER A 237 -9.51 -6.23 40.40
CA SER A 237 -10.29 -6.19 41.65
C SER A 237 -9.42 -6.00 42.89
N GLY A 238 -8.25 -6.67 42.92
CA GLY A 238 -7.23 -6.48 43.96
C GLY A 238 -6.75 -5.03 43.99
N LEU A 239 -6.41 -4.47 42.83
CA LEU A 239 -5.98 -3.08 42.71
C LEU A 239 -7.05 -2.07 43.17
N LYS A 240 -8.32 -2.29 42.80
CA LYS A 240 -9.47 -1.49 43.29
C LYS A 240 -9.64 -1.56 44.80
N SER A 241 -9.25 -2.68 45.41
CA SER A 241 -9.36 -2.88 46.85
C SER A 241 -8.17 -2.28 47.61
N SER A 242 -6.98 -2.30 47.02
CA SER A 242 -5.75 -1.77 47.62
C SER A 242 -5.63 -0.25 47.53
N ILE A 243 -6.15 0.36 46.46
CA ILE A 243 -6.17 1.82 46.31
C ILE A 243 -7.50 2.33 46.84
N THR A 244 -7.51 2.85 48.07
CA THR A 244 -8.68 3.48 48.71
C THR A 244 -8.58 5.00 48.74
N GLN A 245 -7.42 5.56 48.39
CA GLN A 245 -7.12 6.98 48.46
C GLN A 245 -7.92 7.74 47.39
N PRO A 246 -8.73 8.75 47.77
CA PRO A 246 -9.57 9.50 46.83
C PRO A 246 -8.79 10.11 45.65
N ASP A 247 -7.59 10.62 45.91
CA ASP A 247 -6.74 11.30 44.92
C ASP A 247 -6.20 10.36 43.83
N LEU A 248 -6.19 9.05 44.11
CA LEU A 248 -5.74 8.01 43.18
C LEU A 248 -6.89 7.38 42.39
N GLN A 249 -8.14 7.53 42.83
CA GLN A 249 -9.31 6.90 42.23
C GLN A 249 -9.53 7.29 40.77
N GLU A 250 -9.31 8.57 40.43
CA GLU A 250 -9.47 9.04 39.04
C GLU A 250 -8.47 8.37 38.11
N ALA A 251 -7.19 8.33 38.50
CA ALA A 251 -6.15 7.69 37.72
C ALA A 251 -6.36 6.17 37.61
N LEU A 252 -6.83 5.54 38.70
CA LEU A 252 -7.18 4.13 38.72
C LEU A 252 -8.33 3.82 37.75
N ASN A 253 -9.40 4.60 37.78
CA ASN A 253 -10.56 4.38 36.91
C ASN A 253 -10.19 4.58 35.44
N ASN A 254 -9.36 5.59 35.12
CA ASN A 254 -8.85 5.79 33.76
C ASN A 254 -7.99 4.61 33.30
N ALA A 255 -7.07 4.12 34.13
CA ALA A 255 -6.23 2.96 33.82
C ALA A 255 -7.03 1.66 33.64
N ILE A 256 -8.09 1.46 34.44
CA ILE A 256 -8.96 0.29 34.32
C ILE A 256 -9.86 0.37 33.09
N LYS A 257 -10.33 1.56 32.71
CA LYS A 257 -11.13 1.76 31.49
C LYS A 257 -10.35 1.38 30.23
N ASP A 258 -9.03 1.54 30.23
CA ASP A 258 -8.17 1.10 29.13
C ASP A 258 -8.11 -0.43 28.98
N LEU A 259 -8.60 -1.20 29.95
CA LEU A 259 -8.71 -2.67 29.88
C LEU A 259 -10.03 -3.16 29.28
N GLU A 260 -11.05 -2.31 29.23
CA GLU A 260 -12.36 -2.58 28.60
C GLU A 260 -12.30 -2.41 27.06
#